data_AF-A0A4R2R1F3-F1
#
_entry.id   AF-A0A4R2R1F3-F1
#
_cell.length_a   1.000
_cell.length_b   1.000
_cell.length_c   1.000
_cell.angle_alpha   90.00
_cell.angle_beta   90.00
_cell.angle_gamma   90.00
#
_symmetry.space_group_name_H-M   'P 1'
#
loop_
_entity.id
_entity.type
_entity.pdbx_description
1 polymer ?
#
loop_
_entity_poly.entity_id
_entity_poly.type
_entity_poly.pdbx_seq_one_letter_code
_entity_poly.pdbx_strand_id
1 'polypeptide(L)'
;MSNIKVDFGALEGLSGGIDSQSKAIQGQLDNLGNQIKKLEGIWEGSANEGFQAQKTQWFTAAESLRATLAKIAVAVKTANENYSSTEGANAKRFGG
;
A
#
# COMPACT_ATOMS: atom_id res chain seq x y z
N MET A 1 -29.53 2.06 19.63
CA MET A 1 -28.55 1.08 19.10
C MET A 1 -28.31 1.38 17.60
N SER A 2 -27.47 2.37 17.26
CA SER A 2 -27.31 2.83 15.86
C SER A 2 -25.89 3.34 15.53
N ASN A 3 -24.84 2.74 16.10
CA ASN A 3 -23.45 3.12 15.76
C ASN A 3 -22.79 2.16 14.75
N ILE A 4 -23.24 0.92 14.68
CA ILE A 4 -22.58 -0.13 13.89
C ILE A 4 -22.69 0.08 12.36
N LYS A 5 -23.81 0.62 11.87
CA LYS A 5 -24.05 0.78 10.42
C LYS A 5 -23.32 1.98 9.80
N VAL A 6 -23.01 2.99 10.63
CA VAL A 6 -22.27 4.20 10.20
C VAL A 6 -20.78 3.87 10.04
N ASP A 7 -20.24 2.96 10.86
CA ASP A 7 -18.83 2.55 10.80
C ASP A 7 -18.49 1.66 9.59
N PHE A 8 -19.40 0.80 9.11
CA PHE A 8 -19.09 -0.14 8.01
C PHE A 8 -18.82 0.57 6.67
N GLY A 9 -19.68 1.51 6.27
CA GLY A 9 -19.46 2.28 5.04
C GLY A 9 -18.21 3.16 5.11
N ALA A 10 -17.87 3.65 6.31
CA ALA A 10 -16.64 4.40 6.53
C ALA A 10 -15.39 3.51 6.39
N LEU A 11 -15.43 2.28 6.94
CA LEU A 11 -14.36 1.28 6.83
C LEU A 11 -14.13 0.82 5.39
N GLU A 12 -15.20 0.49 4.65
CA GLU A 12 -15.11 0.09 3.25
C GLU A 12 -14.54 1.24 2.39
N GLY A 13 -15.02 2.46 2.61
CA GLY A 13 -14.50 3.67 1.96
C GLY A 13 -13.03 3.96 2.28
N LEU A 14 -12.62 3.83 3.55
CA LEU A 14 -11.22 3.97 3.96
C LEU A 14 -10.34 2.92 3.28
N SER A 15 -10.83 1.69 3.17
CA SER A 15 -10.10 0.57 2.59
C SER A 15 -9.86 0.78 1.10
N GLY A 16 -10.89 1.22 0.36
CA GLY A 16 -10.74 1.63 -1.04
C GLY A 16 -9.78 2.82 -1.19
N GLY A 17 -9.84 3.79 -0.28
CA GLY A 17 -8.91 4.92 -0.25
C GLY A 17 -7.45 4.49 -0.07
N ILE A 18 -7.19 3.58 0.86
CA ILE A 18 -5.85 3.03 1.12
C ILE A 18 -5.31 2.27 -0.09
N ASP A 19 -6.13 1.43 -0.73
CA ASP A 19 -5.73 0.72 -1.95
C ASP A 19 -5.38 1.69 -3.09
N SER A 20 -6.21 2.71 -3.30
CA SER A 20 -5.96 3.73 -4.32
C SER A 20 -4.66 4.51 -4.04
N GLN A 21 -4.41 4.91 -2.80
CA GLN A 21 -3.18 5.62 -2.42
C GLN A 21 -1.95 4.72 -2.56
N SER A 22 -2.05 3.45 -2.16
CA SER A 22 -0.98 2.46 -2.34
C SER A 22 -0.59 2.32 -3.82
N LYS A 23 -1.57 2.21 -4.72
CA LYS A 23 -1.33 2.16 -6.17
C LYS A 23 -0.68 3.44 -6.69
N ALA A 24 -1.11 4.60 -6.23
CA ALA A 24 -0.51 5.88 -6.61
C ALA A 24 0.96 5.96 -6.20
N ILE A 25 1.30 5.54 -4.97
CA ILE A 25 2.68 5.49 -4.48
C ILE A 25 3.52 4.52 -5.32
N GLN A 26 3.00 3.33 -5.61
CA GLN A 26 3.70 2.36 -6.47
C GLN A 26 4.01 2.96 -7.85
N GLY A 27 3.04 3.64 -8.47
CA GLY A 27 3.26 4.34 -9.74
C GLY A 27 4.33 5.44 -9.68
N GLN A 28 4.40 6.18 -8.57
CA GLN A 28 5.46 7.17 -8.34
C GLN A 28 6.84 6.52 -8.19
N LEU A 29 6.93 5.42 -7.43
CA LEU A 29 8.17 4.65 -7.28
C LEU A 29 8.67 4.10 -8.62
N ASP A 30 7.77 3.59 -9.45
CA ASP A 30 8.09 3.06 -10.77
C ASP A 30 8.54 4.17 -11.72
N ASN A 31 7.87 5.33 -11.71
CA ASN A 31 8.26 6.48 -12.52
C ASN A 31 9.69 6.92 -12.18
N LEU A 32 9.99 7.18 -10.90
CA LEU A 32 11.31 7.62 -10.49
C LEU A 32 12.37 6.51 -10.72
N GLY A 33 12.04 5.24 -10.47
CA GLY A 33 12.91 4.12 -10.79
C GLY A 33 13.27 4.03 -12.27
N ASN A 34 12.31 4.31 -13.17
CA ASN A 34 12.55 4.35 -14.61
C ASN A 34 13.43 5.55 -15.01
N GLN A 35 13.28 6.71 -14.37
CA GLN A 35 14.16 7.85 -14.60
C GLN A 35 15.60 7.54 -14.17
N ILE A 36 15.80 6.92 -13.00
CA ILE A 36 17.13 6.50 -12.52
C ILE A 36 17.79 5.51 -13.49
N LYS A 37 17.04 4.53 -14.02
CA LYS A 37 17.55 3.60 -15.04
C LYS A 37 17.98 4.30 -16.33
N LYS A 38 17.28 5.35 -16.75
CA LYS A 38 17.67 6.14 -17.94
C LYS A 38 18.97 6.91 -17.70
N LEU A 39 19.18 7.43 -16.49
CA LEU A 39 20.40 8.14 -16.12
C LEU A 39 21.63 7.23 -16.07
N GLU A 40 21.45 5.95 -15.78
CA GLU A 40 22.53 4.97 -15.74
C GLU A 40 23.31 4.87 -17.06
N GLY A 41 22.62 4.92 -18.21
CA GLY A 41 23.27 4.90 -19.52
C GLY A 41 23.94 6.23 -19.91
N ILE A 42 23.73 7.30 -19.13
CA ILE A 42 24.35 8.61 -19.35
C ILE A 42 25.62 8.76 -18.50
N TRP A 43 25.63 8.17 -17.30
CA TRP A 43 26.72 8.31 -16.33
C TRP A 43 27.71 7.14 -16.45
N GLU A 44 28.19 6.88 -17.65
CA GLU A 44 29.28 5.93 -17.92
C GLU A 44 30.64 6.62 -17.70
N GLY A 45 31.45 6.11 -16.76
CA GLY A 45 32.79 6.66 -16.49
C GLY A 45 33.37 6.29 -15.11
N SER A 46 34.60 6.72 -14.87
CA SER A 46 35.47 6.35 -13.74
C SER A 46 35.03 6.88 -12.35
N ALA A 47 33.85 7.49 -12.23
CA ALA A 47 33.27 7.97 -10.97
C ALA A 47 31.82 7.47 -10.74
N ASN A 48 31.47 6.30 -11.28
CA ASN A 48 30.12 5.71 -11.23
C ASN A 48 29.75 5.14 -9.83
N GLU A 49 30.70 4.94 -8.92
CA GLU A 49 30.44 4.31 -7.62
C GLU A 49 29.37 5.03 -6.78
N GLY A 50 29.43 6.36 -6.71
CA GLY A 50 28.45 7.14 -5.94
C GLY A 50 27.03 7.05 -6.50
N PHE A 51 26.90 7.01 -7.83
CA PHE A 51 25.61 6.84 -8.49
C PHE A 51 25.05 5.43 -8.28
N GLN A 52 25.88 4.39 -8.43
CA GLN A 52 25.47 3.01 -8.18
C GLN A 52 25.04 2.79 -6.72
N ALA A 53 25.73 3.41 -5.77
CA ALA A 53 25.34 3.38 -4.35
C ALA A 53 23.95 4.02 -4.16
N GLN A 54 23.73 5.22 -4.70
CA GLN A 54 22.44 5.92 -4.58
C GLN A 54 21.31 5.17 -5.29
N LYS A 55 21.58 4.60 -6.46
CA LYS A 55 20.64 3.74 -7.21
C LYS A 55 20.24 2.53 -6.37
N THR A 56 21.21 1.83 -5.78
CA THR A 56 20.95 0.65 -4.92
C THR A 56 20.12 1.03 -3.70
N GLN A 57 20.46 2.16 -3.05
CA GLN A 57 19.69 2.67 -1.92
C GLN A 57 18.24 2.97 -2.32
N TRP A 58 18.03 3.61 -3.48
CA TRP A 58 16.69 3.90 -3.99
C TRP A 58 15.86 2.63 -4.18
N PHE A 59 16.37 1.64 -4.91
CA PHE A 59 15.61 0.41 -5.17
C PHE A 59 15.33 -0.38 -3.89
N THR A 60 16.26 -0.39 -2.94
CA THR A 60 16.07 -0.99 -1.61
C THR A 60 14.95 -0.30 -0.83
N ALA A 61 14.95 1.04 -0.80
CA ALA A 61 13.92 1.81 -0.11
C ALA A 61 12.54 1.65 -0.77
N ALA A 62 12.50 1.65 -2.12
CA ALA A 62 11.28 1.43 -2.88
C ALA A 62 10.67 0.05 -2.58
N GLU A 63 11.49 -1.00 -2.52
CA GLU A 63 11.02 -2.34 -2.19
C GLU A 63 10.47 -2.44 -0.76
N SER A 64 11.18 -1.86 0.21
CA SER A 64 10.72 -1.78 1.60
C SER A 64 9.36 -1.07 1.72
N LEU A 65 9.17 0.02 0.98
CA LEU A 65 7.91 0.74 0.96
C LEU A 65 6.78 -0.09 0.32
N ARG A 66 7.05 -0.78 -0.81
CA ARG A 66 6.08 -1.70 -1.43
C ARG A 66 5.65 -2.81 -0.45
N ALA A 67 6.61 -3.43 0.23
CA ALA A 67 6.32 -4.46 1.23
C ALA A 67 5.47 -3.92 2.40
N THR A 68 5.75 -2.69 2.85
CA THR A 68 4.97 -2.03 3.91
C THR A 68 3.54 -1.75 3.46
N LEU A 69 3.35 -1.21 2.25
CA LEU A 69 2.02 -0.96 1.69
C LEU A 69 1.22 -2.25 1.50
N ALA A 70 1.86 -3.34 1.09
CA ALA A 70 1.22 -4.65 0.99
C ALA A 70 0.74 -5.16 2.36
N LYS A 71 1.55 -5.00 3.42
CA LYS A 71 1.15 -5.36 4.78
C LYS A 71 -0.05 -4.55 5.26
N ILE A 72 -0.07 -3.25 4.97
CA ILE A 72 -1.20 -2.37 5.30
C ILE A 72 -2.47 -2.85 4.58
N ALA A 73 -2.38 -3.14 3.27
CA ALA A 73 -3.52 -3.64 2.50
C ALA A 73 -4.09 -4.94 3.07
N VAL A 74 -3.23 -5.88 3.47
CA VAL A 74 -3.65 -7.13 4.14
C VAL A 74 -4.33 -6.84 5.47
N ALA A 75 -3.74 -5.98 6.32
CA ALA A 75 -4.32 -5.65 7.63
C ALA A 75 -5.72 -5.02 7.50
N VAL A 76 -5.90 -4.14 6.52
CA VAL A 76 -7.18 -3.48 6.22
C VAL A 76 -8.21 -4.49 5.72
N LYS A 77 -7.83 -5.40 4.82
CA LYS A 77 -8.72 -6.48 4.35
C LYS A 77 -9.15 -7.39 5.50
N THR A 78 -8.22 -7.82 6.35
CA THR A 78 -8.50 -8.64 7.52
C THR A 78 -9.44 -7.93 8.50
N ALA A 79 -9.26 -6.61 8.71
CA ALA A 79 -10.18 -5.82 9.53
C ALA A 79 -11.61 -5.87 8.95
N ASN A 80 -11.80 -5.60 7.65
CA ASN A 80 -13.12 -5.68 7.02
C ASN A 80 -13.76 -7.07 7.15
N GLU A 81 -13.00 -8.15 6.93
CA GLU A 81 -13.49 -9.52 7.04
C GLU A 81 -13.95 -9.87 8.48
N ASN A 82 -13.13 -9.50 9.47
CA ASN A 82 -13.46 -9.71 10.87
C ASN A 82 -14.75 -8.97 11.27
N TYR A 83 -14.88 -7.70 10.86
CA TYR A 83 -16.08 -6.92 11.12
C TYR A 83 -17.32 -7.49 10.42
N SER A 84 -17.22 -7.90 9.15
CA SER A 84 -18.34 -8.53 8.43
C SER A 84 -18.80 -9.83 9.07
N SER A 85 -17.87 -10.64 9.59
CA SER A 85 -18.16 -11.90 10.28
C SER A 85 -18.86 -11.67 11.61
N THR A 86 -18.36 -10.73 12.42
CA THR A 86 -18.96 -10.36 13.72
C THR A 86 -20.37 -9.81 13.55
N GLU A 87 -20.61 -8.96 12.54
CA GLU A 87 -21.94 -8.43 12.26
C GLU A 87 -22.92 -9.49 11.76
N GLY A 88 -22.47 -10.39 10.87
CA GLY A 88 -23.30 -11.52 10.42
C GLY A 88 -23.71 -12.44 11.59
N ALA A 89 -22.81 -12.65 12.56
CA ALA A 89 -23.11 -13.42 13.76
C ALA A 89 -24.09 -12.69 14.70
N ASN A 90 -23.91 -11.38 14.89
CA ASN A 90 -24.80 -10.57 15.74
C ASN A 90 -26.20 -10.43 15.12
N ALA A 91 -26.30 -10.15 13.82
CA ALA A 91 -27.57 -10.06 13.10
C ALA A 91 -28.38 -11.36 13.19
N LYS A 92 -27.72 -12.53 13.11
CA LYS A 92 -28.36 -13.84 13.32
C LYS A 92 -28.85 -14.05 14.76
N ARG A 93 -28.22 -13.40 15.74
CA ARG A 93 -28.51 -13.56 17.17
C ARG A 93 -29.59 -12.61 17.68
N PHE A 94 -29.80 -11.49 17.00
CA PHE A 94 -30.83 -10.49 17.33
C PHE A 94 -32.00 -10.43 16.34
N GLY A 95 -31.90 -11.13 15.20
CA GLY A 95 -32.95 -11.23 14.17
C GLY A 95 -33.64 -12.59 14.09
N GLY A 96 -33.43 -13.47 15.08
CA GLY A 96 -34.18 -14.71 15.29
C GLY A 96 -35.03 -14.61 16.54
#